data_AF-A0A3D4FJJ8-F1
#
_entry.id   AF-A0A3D4FJJ8-F1
#
_cell.length_a   1.000
_cell.length_b   1.000
_cell.length_c   1.000
_cell.angle_alpha   90.00
_cell.angle_beta   90.00
_cell.angle_gamma   90.00
#
_symmetry.space_group_name_H-M   'P 1'
#
loop_
_entity.id
_entity.type
_entity.pdbx_description
1 polymer ?
#
loop_
_entity_poly.entity_id
_entity_poly.type
_entity_poly.pdbx_seq_one_letter_code
_entity_poly.pdbx_strand_id
1 'polypeptide(L)'
;MAKKRVSRGSVIINKQEKLKAVFNEIKKDISEESFKNKFKEMFPEAWDRIIRKYNEYEKITKPNKSHPMPEPEKYLSNLYKTNIEKYKSS
;
A
#
# COMPACT_ATOMS: atom_id res chain seq x y z
N MET A 1 6.12 13.47 -29.04
CA MET A 1 6.62 12.39 -28.14
C MET A 1 5.50 12.00 -27.18
N ALA A 2 5.10 10.73 -27.14
CA ALA A 2 4.08 10.27 -26.19
C ALA A 2 4.61 10.36 -24.76
N LYS A 3 3.87 11.02 -23.86
CA LYS A 3 4.25 11.12 -22.44
C LYS A 3 4.13 9.72 -21.82
N LYS A 4 5.25 9.16 -21.33
CA LYS A 4 5.26 7.87 -20.62
C LYS A 4 4.34 7.99 -19.39
N ARG A 5 3.31 7.15 -19.30
CA ARG A 5 2.34 7.11 -18.20
C ARG A 5 2.53 5.79 -17.45
N VAL A 6 2.36 5.81 -16.14
CA VAL A 6 2.32 4.58 -15.35
C VAL A 6 1.13 3.71 -15.73
N SER A 7 1.22 2.42 -15.42
CA SER A 7 0.10 1.49 -15.56
C SER A 7 -1.19 2.00 -14.89
N ARG A 8 -2.30 1.99 -15.64
CA ARG A 8 -3.63 2.37 -15.15
C ARG A 8 -4.21 1.26 -14.28
N GLY A 9 -4.98 1.64 -13.26
CA GLY A 9 -5.64 0.71 -12.33
C GLY A 9 -5.30 1.01 -10.87
N SER A 10 -6.09 0.46 -9.94
CA SER A 10 -5.88 0.60 -8.50
C SER A 10 -4.54 -0.03 -8.08
N VAL A 11 -3.83 0.61 -7.15
CA VAL A 11 -2.56 0.09 -6.60
C VAL A 11 -2.79 -1.24 -5.89
N ILE A 12 -3.89 -1.34 -5.13
CA ILE A 12 -4.35 -2.56 -4.47
C ILE A 12 -5.75 -2.87 -5.00
N ILE A 13 -5.93 -4.03 -5.63
CA ILE A 13 -7.26 -4.56 -5.97
C ILE A 13 -7.96 -4.97 -4.68
N ASN A 14 -9.24 -4.63 -4.56
CA ASN A 14 -10.08 -4.95 -3.39
C ASN A 14 -9.42 -4.56 -2.07
N LYS A 15 -8.85 -3.35 -2.05
CA LYS A 15 -8.12 -2.78 -0.93
C LYS A 15 -8.84 -2.99 0.42
N GLN A 16 -10.13 -2.68 0.49
CA GLN A 16 -10.89 -2.80 1.73
C GLN A 16 -10.98 -4.25 2.22
N GLU A 17 -11.24 -5.22 1.34
CA GLU A 17 -11.30 -6.64 1.69
C GLU A 17 -9.96 -7.17 2.17
N LYS A 18 -8.86 -6.83 1.47
CA LYS A 18 -7.52 -7.25 1.88
C LYS A 18 -7.14 -6.67 3.24
N LEU A 19 -7.44 -5.39 3.47
CA LEU A 19 -7.23 -4.77 4.78
C LEU A 19 -8.02 -5.52 5.85
N LYS A 20 -9.31 -5.81 5.62
CA LYS A 20 -10.14 -6.58 6.57
C LYS A 20 -9.54 -7.92 6.91
N ALA A 21 -9.08 -8.67 5.90
CA ALA A 21 -8.45 -9.97 6.10
C ALA A 21 -7.19 -9.86 6.97
N VAL A 22 -6.31 -8.87 6.71
CA VAL A 22 -5.10 -8.66 7.52
C VAL A 22 -5.44 -8.26 8.95
N PHE A 23 -6.35 -7.32 9.16
CA PHE A 23 -6.75 -6.90 10.51
C PHE A 23 -7.42 -8.03 11.30
N ASN A 24 -8.27 -8.83 10.64
CA ASN A 24 -8.91 -10.01 11.23
C ASN A 24 -7.92 -11.11 11.62
N GLU A 25 -6.77 -11.18 10.95
CA GLU A 25 -5.73 -12.16 11.23
C GLU A 25 -4.85 -11.73 12.42
N ILE A 26 -4.54 -10.43 12.51
CA ILE A 26 -3.70 -9.87 13.56
C ILE A 26 -4.39 -9.85 14.92
N LYS A 27 -5.74 -9.81 14.94
CA LYS A 27 -6.69 -9.91 16.08
C LYS A 27 -6.40 -9.08 17.33
N LYS A 28 -5.26 -9.30 18.00
CA LYS A 28 -4.86 -8.68 19.27
C LYS A 28 -3.65 -7.76 19.17
N ASP A 29 -2.69 -8.02 18.28
CA ASP A 29 -1.48 -7.21 18.17
C ASP A 29 -1.55 -6.25 16.98
N ILE A 30 -2.58 -5.41 16.95
CA ILE A 30 -2.78 -4.41 15.89
C ILE A 30 -1.72 -3.32 16.09
N SER A 31 -0.51 -3.62 15.60
CA SER A 31 0.64 -2.72 15.49
C SER A 31 0.96 -2.49 14.01
N GLU A 32 1.64 -1.37 13.71
CA GLU A 32 1.96 -1.01 12.32
C GLU A 32 2.91 -2.03 11.69
N GLU A 33 3.88 -2.54 12.45
CA GLU A 33 4.82 -3.57 12.00
C GLU A 33 4.14 -4.91 11.76
N SER A 34 3.32 -5.38 12.72
CA SER A 34 2.53 -6.61 12.55
C SER A 34 1.63 -6.51 11.31
N PHE A 35 1.01 -5.35 11.07
CA PHE A 35 0.23 -5.09 9.86
C PHE A 35 1.07 -5.18 8.58
N LYS A 36 2.23 -4.50 8.54
CA LYS A 36 3.12 -4.52 7.37
C LYS A 36 3.58 -5.94 7.05
N ASN A 37 4.04 -6.68 8.06
CA ASN A 37 4.55 -8.04 7.89
C ASN A 37 3.43 -8.97 7.43
N LYS A 38 2.29 -8.99 8.14
CA LYS A 38 1.16 -9.85 7.78
C LYS A 38 0.57 -9.50 6.41
N PHE A 39 0.54 -8.22 6.03
CA PHE A 39 0.12 -7.82 4.68
C PHE A 39 1.05 -8.35 3.60
N LYS A 40 2.38 -8.26 3.80
CA LYS A 40 3.38 -8.80 2.86
C LYS A 40 3.27 -10.33 2.76
N GLU A 41 2.98 -11.02 3.86
CA GLU A 41 2.79 -12.47 3.91
C GLU A 41 1.49 -12.94 3.24
N MET A 42 0.35 -12.32 3.57
CA MET A 42 -0.96 -12.72 3.04
C MET A 42 -1.18 -12.28 1.59
N PHE A 43 -0.62 -11.13 1.20
CA PHE A 43 -0.83 -10.52 -0.10
C PHE A 43 0.47 -10.10 -0.78
N PRO A 44 1.40 -11.05 -1.05
CA PRO A 44 2.68 -10.75 -1.67
C PRO A 44 2.50 -10.14 -3.07
N GLU A 45 1.50 -10.57 -3.85
CA GLU A 45 1.19 -9.98 -5.15
C GLU A 45 0.71 -8.51 -5.04
N ALA A 46 -0.02 -8.17 -3.98
CA ALA A 46 -0.44 -6.78 -3.77
C ALA A 46 0.76 -5.92 -3.36
N TRP A 47 1.66 -6.48 -2.55
CA TRP A 47 2.91 -5.83 -2.16
C TRP A 47 3.82 -5.58 -3.37
N ASP A 48 4.04 -6.59 -4.20
CA ASP A 48 4.81 -6.47 -5.44
C ASP A 48 4.22 -5.38 -6.35
N ARG A 49 2.89 -5.32 -6.46
CA ARG A 49 2.23 -4.28 -7.25
C ARG A 49 2.44 -2.86 -6.72
N ILE A 50 2.48 -2.68 -5.40
CA ILE A 50 2.81 -1.39 -4.76
C ILE A 50 4.24 -1.00 -5.15
N ILE A 51 5.21 -1.91 -4.99
CA ILE A 51 6.62 -1.67 -5.36
C ILE A 51 6.74 -1.35 -6.84
N ARG A 52 6.11 -2.15 -7.72
CA ARG A 52 6.18 -1.98 -9.16
C ARG A 52 5.66 -0.60 -9.57
N LYS A 53 4.53 -0.18 -9.01
CA LYS A 53 3.99 1.16 -9.27
C LYS A 53 4.90 2.27 -8.74
N TYR A 54 5.45 2.11 -7.55
CA TYR A 54 6.40 3.08 -7.00
C TYR A 54 7.61 3.24 -7.95
N ASN A 55 8.21 2.12 -8.39
CA ASN A 55 9.34 2.13 -9.33
C ASN A 55 8.95 2.68 -10.72
N GLU A 56 7.73 2.43 -11.20
CA GLU A 56 7.20 3.06 -12.42
C GLU A 56 7.16 4.58 -12.27
N TYR A 57 6.67 5.07 -11.12
CA TYR A 57 6.66 6.50 -10.81
C TYR A 57 8.06 7.06 -10.68
N GLU A 58 8.99 6.36 -10.04
CA GLU A 58 10.38 6.80 -9.86
C GLU A 58 11.05 7.02 -11.23
N LYS A 59 10.88 6.08 -12.17
CA LYS A 59 11.42 6.16 -13.52
C LYS A 59 10.87 7.30 -14.38
N ILE A 60 9.67 7.80 -14.08
CA ILE A 60 9.06 8.91 -14.83
C ILE A 60 9.13 10.25 -14.08
N THR A 61 9.37 10.21 -12.77
CA THR A 61 9.43 11.40 -11.93
C THR A 61 10.76 12.08 -12.20
N LYS A 62 10.70 13.35 -12.59
CA LYS A 62 11.91 14.15 -12.80
C LYS A 62 12.53 14.49 -11.44
N PRO A 63 13.86 14.60 -11.33
CA PRO A 63 14.54 14.88 -10.05
C PRO A 63 14.06 16.15 -9.33
N ASN A 64 13.56 17.14 -10.09
CA ASN A 64 13.02 18.39 -9.52
C ASN A 64 11.50 18.37 -9.28
N LYS A 65 10.86 17.19 -9.23
CA LYS A 65 9.43 17.05 -8.97
C LYS A 65 9.17 16.12 -7.79
N SER A 66 8.20 16.51 -6.97
CA SER A 66 7.74 15.66 -5.86
C SER A 66 7.19 14.35 -6.40
N HIS A 67 7.56 13.24 -5.75
CA HIS A 67 7.11 11.91 -6.14
C HIS A 67 5.60 11.78 -5.88
N PRO A 68 4.80 11.34 -6.86
CA PRO A 68 3.34 11.32 -6.75
C PRO A 68 2.81 10.25 -5.80
N MET A 69 3.66 9.34 -5.31
CA MET A 69 3.31 8.26 -4.40
C MET A 69 4.31 8.20 -3.24
N PRO A 70 3.87 8.05 -1.97
CA PRO A 70 4.81 7.80 -0.89
C PRO A 70 5.53 6.46 -1.08
N GLU A 71 6.65 6.27 -0.38
CA GLU A 71 7.37 4.99 -0.36
C GLU A 71 6.44 3.82 -0.03
N PRO A 72 6.67 2.61 -0.58
CA PRO A 72 5.79 1.46 -0.37
C PRO A 72 5.48 1.17 1.10
N GLU A 73 6.48 1.27 1.99
CA GLU A 73 6.28 1.05 3.42
C GLU A 73 5.46 2.15 4.07
N LYS A 74 5.74 3.41 3.74
CA LYS A 74 4.98 4.57 4.22
C LYS A 74 3.56 4.57 3.69
N TYR A 75 3.34 4.05 2.48
CA TYR A 75 2.01 3.79 1.94
C TYR A 75 1.24 2.82 2.83
N LEU A 76 1.84 1.69 3.20
CA LEU A 76 1.24 0.74 4.16
C LEU A 76 1.01 1.38 5.54
N SER A 77 1.94 2.18 6.06
CA SER A 77 1.77 2.93 7.32
C SER A 77 0.54 3.84 7.27
N ASN A 78 0.38 4.58 6.18
CA ASN A 78 -0.77 5.47 6.00
C ASN A 78 -2.06 4.68 5.89
N LEU A 79 -2.04 3.53 5.18
CA LEU A 79 -3.19 2.63 5.14
C LEU A 79 -3.57 2.14 6.53
N TYR A 80 -2.60 1.71 7.31
CA TYR A 80 -2.82 1.29 8.67
C TYR A 80 -3.44 2.42 9.51
N LYS A 81 -2.82 3.59 9.55
CA LYS A 81 -3.29 4.74 10.35
C LYS A 81 -4.71 5.20 9.99
N THR A 82 -5.05 5.25 8.71
CA THR A 82 -6.39 5.69 8.27
C THR A 82 -7.48 4.62 8.49
N ASN A 83 -7.10 3.34 8.65
CA ASN A 83 -8.08 2.26 8.80
C ASN A 83 -8.16 1.71 10.23
N ILE A 84 -7.09 1.77 11.03
CA ILE A 84 -7.04 1.22 12.40
C ILE A 84 -8.19 1.74 13.27
N GLU A 85 -8.51 3.04 13.19
CA GLU A 85 -9.62 3.62 13.96
C GLU A 85 -10.96 3.00 13.57
N LYS A 86 -11.16 2.73 12.27
CA LYS A 86 -12.38 2.08 11.77
C LYS A 86 -12.51 0.64 12.25
N TYR A 87 -11.39 -0.07 12.46
CA TYR A 87 -11.40 -1.42 13.03
C TYR A 87 -11.51 -1.44 14.54
N LYS A 88 -10.98 -0.44 15.25
CA LYS A 88 -11.11 -0.33 16.71
C LYS A 88 -12.50 0.09 17.16
N SER A 89 -13.22 0.85 16.34
CA SER A 89 -14.57 1.32 16.63
C SER A 89 -15.68 0.38 16.15
N SER A 90 -15.35 -0.75 15.52
CA SER A 90 -16.30 -1.74 14.99
C SER A 90 -16.26 -3.04 15.78
#